data_AF-A0A2K9LQX5-F1
#
_entry.id   AF-A0A2K9LQX5-F1
#
_cell.length_a   1.000
_cell.length_b   1.000
_cell.length_c   1.000
_cell.angle_alpha   90.00
_cell.angle_beta   90.00
_cell.angle_gamma   90.00
#
_symmetry.space_group_name_H-M   'P 1'
#
loop_
_entity.id
_entity.type
_entity.pdbx_description
1 polymer ?
#
loop_
_entity_poly.entity_id
_entity_poly.type
_entity_poly.pdbx_seq_one_letter_code
_entity_poly.pdbx_strand_id
1 'polypeptide(L)'
;MNTRKFIENLIQQIEDLKASGIRQINSDGLLEYLNQVLDSQIEDVSEADIERHKATLQLHIESTKYENTANLEIYRSVILSGQNAIRSSFLLNGGASVAILAFIGHLAANMPQKVPIFSEALIPFVLSVLMVSVTSGLTYLSQYLYNEGTKVYKLLNWVAVLFGFSTYGLFLWGMFRVYCAFQNFI
;
A
#
# COMPACT_ATOMS: atom_id res chain seq x y z
N MET A 1 -1.76 22.18 -47.24
CA MET A 1 -3.04 22.09 -46.50
C MET A 1 -4.10 22.99 -47.14
N ASN A 2 -5.33 22.51 -47.40
CA ASN A 2 -6.41 23.33 -47.98
C ASN A 2 -6.87 24.36 -46.93
N THR A 3 -6.89 25.65 -47.25
CA THR A 3 -7.15 26.78 -46.32
C THR A 3 -8.40 26.58 -45.45
N ARG A 4 -9.39 25.88 -45.98
CA ARG A 4 -10.62 25.52 -45.26
C ARG A 4 -10.37 24.59 -44.07
N LYS A 5 -9.51 23.59 -44.23
CA LYS A 5 -9.16 22.61 -43.19
C LYS A 5 -8.36 23.25 -42.05
N PHE A 6 -7.54 24.25 -42.36
CA PHE A 6 -6.80 25.02 -41.35
C PHE A 6 -7.76 25.83 -40.47
N ILE A 7 -8.71 26.53 -41.10
CA ILE A 7 -9.72 27.33 -40.40
C ILE A 7 -10.60 26.45 -39.51
N GLU A 8 -11.04 25.29 -39.99
CA GLU A 8 -11.82 24.33 -39.18
C GLU A 8 -11.05 23.86 -37.93
N ASN A 9 -9.76 23.54 -38.08
CA ASN A 9 -8.92 23.08 -36.97
C ASN A 9 -8.64 24.21 -35.95
N LEU A 10 -8.42 25.43 -36.43
CA LEU A 10 -8.22 26.61 -35.58
C LEU A 10 -9.48 26.93 -34.75
N ILE A 11 -10.67 26.83 -35.37
CA ILE A 11 -11.95 27.04 -34.67
C ILE A 11 -12.13 26.00 -33.56
N GLN A 12 -11.87 24.72 -33.86
CA GLN A 12 -12.00 23.64 -32.87
C GLN A 12 -11.08 23.86 -31.66
N GLN A 13 -9.82 24.25 -31.90
CA GLN A 13 -8.87 24.53 -30.82
C GLN A 13 -9.30 25.70 -29.94
N ILE A 14 -9.90 26.75 -30.52
CA ILE A 14 -10.45 27.88 -29.75
C ILE A 14 -11.66 27.44 -28.91
N GLU A 15 -12.51 26.54 -29.43
CA GLU A 15 -13.63 26.00 -28.67
C GLU A 15 -13.18 25.12 -27.49
N ASP A 16 -12.15 24.29 -27.68
CA ASP A 16 -11.59 23.44 -26.63
C ASP A 16 -10.95 24.27 -25.51
N LEU A 17 -10.25 25.36 -25.86
CA LEU A 17 -9.68 26.32 -24.90
C LEU A 17 -10.77 27.07 -24.11
N LYS A 18 -11.90 27.37 -24.76
CA LYS A 18 -13.06 27.98 -24.10
C LYS A 18 -13.73 26.99 -23.14
N ALA A 19 -13.82 25.71 -23.52
CA ALA A 19 -14.35 24.64 -22.67
C ALA A 19 -13.48 24.38 -21.43
N SER A 20 -12.16 24.57 -21.55
CA SER A 20 -11.19 24.48 -20.44
C SER A 20 -11.09 25.76 -19.58
N GLY A 21 -11.97 26.75 -19.80
CA GLY A 21 -12.18 27.89 -18.92
C GLY A 21 -11.37 29.14 -19.25
N ILE A 22 -10.60 29.14 -20.34
CA ILE A 22 -9.80 30.29 -20.78
C ILE A 22 -10.73 31.24 -21.56
N ARG A 23 -11.04 32.40 -20.98
CA ARG A 23 -11.98 33.39 -21.54
C ARG A 23 -11.33 34.51 -22.35
N GLN A 24 -10.01 34.63 -22.30
CA GLN A 24 -9.26 35.67 -22.98
C GLN A 24 -7.98 35.04 -23.57
N ILE A 25 -7.79 35.24 -24.87
CA ILE A 25 -6.57 34.82 -25.57
C ILE A 25 -5.71 36.07 -25.78
N ASN A 26 -4.45 35.99 -25.39
CA ASN A 26 -3.49 37.08 -25.60
C ASN A 26 -3.22 37.22 -27.11
N SER A 27 -3.43 38.42 -27.66
CA SER A 27 -3.18 38.73 -29.07
C SER A 27 -1.72 38.52 -29.47
N ASP A 28 -0.78 38.82 -28.57
CA ASP A 28 0.65 38.68 -28.82
C ASP A 28 1.06 37.20 -28.89
N GLY A 29 0.52 36.38 -27.97
CA GLY A 29 0.76 34.93 -27.99
C GLY A 29 0.10 34.23 -29.19
N LEU A 30 -1.06 34.72 -29.65
CA LEU A 30 -1.70 34.21 -30.87
C LEU A 30 -0.88 34.60 -32.12
N LEU A 31 -0.39 35.83 -32.18
CA LEU A 31 0.50 36.28 -33.26
C LEU A 31 1.82 35.50 -33.26
N GLU A 32 2.40 35.23 -32.10
CA GLU A 32 3.61 34.43 -31.96
C GLU A 32 3.39 33.00 -32.46
N TYR A 33 2.30 32.33 -32.07
CA TYR A 33 1.94 31.01 -32.59
C TYR A 33 1.70 31.02 -34.10
N LEU A 34 0.94 31.98 -34.62
CA LEU A 34 0.67 32.09 -36.05
C LEU A 34 1.93 32.38 -36.86
N ASN A 35 2.82 33.25 -36.36
CA ASN A 35 4.12 33.51 -36.97
C ASN A 35 5.02 32.29 -36.90
N GLN A 36 4.97 31.52 -35.81
CA GLN A 36 5.73 30.27 -35.67
C GLN A 36 5.22 29.18 -36.63
N VAL A 37 3.92 29.13 -36.92
CA VAL A 37 3.32 28.25 -37.93
C VAL A 37 3.61 28.73 -39.36
N LEU A 38 3.74 30.04 -39.58
CA LEU A 38 4.15 30.66 -40.85
C LEU A 38 5.65 30.47 -41.14
N ASP A 39 6.51 30.60 -40.11
CA ASP A 39 7.97 30.43 -40.16
C ASP A 39 8.40 28.97 -40.07
N SER A 40 7.57 28.11 -39.47
CA SER A 40 7.70 26.69 -39.68
C SER A 40 7.49 26.47 -41.17
N GLN A 41 8.56 26.15 -41.89
CA GLN A 41 8.42 25.33 -43.08
C GLN A 41 7.69 24.09 -42.59
N ILE A 42 6.37 24.06 -42.78
CA ILE A 42 5.59 22.86 -42.59
C ILE A 42 6.09 21.95 -43.70
N GLU A 43 7.20 21.27 -43.44
CA GLU A 43 7.56 20.05 -44.12
C GLU A 43 6.27 19.24 -44.12
N ASP A 44 5.80 18.84 -45.31
CA ASP A 44 4.65 17.95 -45.43
C ASP A 44 5.04 16.71 -44.62
N VAL A 45 4.61 16.67 -43.36
CA VAL A 45 4.91 15.57 -42.44
C VAL A 45 4.35 14.35 -43.15
N SER A 46 5.24 13.47 -43.59
CA SER A 46 4.86 12.31 -44.37
C SER A 46 3.76 11.58 -43.62
N GLU A 47 2.76 11.04 -44.31
CA GLU A 47 1.70 10.24 -43.68
C GLU A 47 2.32 9.14 -42.79
N ALA A 48 3.47 8.61 -43.21
CA ALA A 48 4.31 7.68 -42.45
C ALA A 48 4.85 8.26 -41.12
N ASP A 49 5.23 9.54 -41.06
CA ASP A 49 5.73 10.19 -39.84
C ASP A 49 4.59 10.45 -38.84
N ILE A 50 3.39 10.77 -39.34
CA ILE A 50 2.17 10.88 -38.54
C ILE A 50 1.79 9.53 -37.95
N GLU A 51 1.79 8.46 -38.76
CA GLU A 51 1.52 7.10 -38.30
C GLU A 51 2.57 6.64 -37.26
N ARG A 52 3.85 6.96 -37.49
CA ARG A 52 4.93 6.66 -36.53
C ARG A 52 4.74 7.39 -35.20
N HIS A 53 4.33 8.65 -35.23
CA HIS A 53 4.03 9.41 -34.01
C HIS A 53 2.84 8.80 -33.26
N LYS A 54 1.75 8.46 -33.97
CA LYS A 54 0.60 7.77 -33.38
C LYS A 54 0.99 6.43 -32.74
N ALA A 55 1.80 5.64 -33.44
CA ALA A 55 2.30 4.37 -32.92
C ALA A 55 3.14 4.57 -31.65
N THR A 56 4.01 5.58 -31.63
CA THR A 56 4.85 5.90 -30.45
C THR A 56 4.00 6.35 -29.26
N LEU A 57 3.02 7.23 -29.48
CA LEU A 57 2.06 7.65 -28.46
C LEU A 57 1.26 6.46 -27.92
N GLN A 58 0.79 5.58 -28.80
CA GLN A 58 0.06 4.38 -28.41
C GLN A 58 0.92 3.43 -27.58
N LEU A 59 2.19 3.23 -27.96
CA LEU A 59 3.15 2.46 -27.16
C LEU A 59 3.36 3.07 -25.78
N HIS A 60 3.48 4.40 -25.69
CA HIS A 60 3.67 5.09 -24.42
C HIS A 60 2.44 5.01 -23.51
N ILE A 61 1.24 5.13 -24.08
CA ILE A 61 -0.02 4.95 -23.34
C ILE A 61 -0.11 3.52 -22.81
N GLU A 62 0.20 2.53 -23.64
CA GLU A 62 0.11 1.12 -23.24
C GLU A 62 1.19 0.77 -22.21
N SER A 63 2.42 1.28 -22.35
CA SER A 63 3.47 1.07 -21.34
C SER A 63 3.09 1.69 -20.00
N THR A 64 2.59 2.93 -20.01
CA THR A 64 2.14 3.62 -18.79
C THR A 64 0.99 2.87 -18.11
N LYS A 65 0.04 2.37 -18.90
CA LYS A 65 -1.10 1.60 -18.40
C LYS A 65 -0.66 0.25 -17.81
N TYR A 66 0.27 -0.42 -18.46
CA TYR A 66 0.88 -1.65 -17.96
C TYR A 66 1.60 -1.41 -16.64
N GLU A 67 2.46 -0.39 -16.56
CA GLU A 67 3.17 -0.02 -15.33
C GLU A 67 2.22 0.31 -14.18
N ASN A 68 1.17 1.10 -14.44
CA ASN A 68 0.19 1.43 -13.40
C ASN A 68 -0.54 0.19 -12.88
N THR A 69 -0.91 -0.72 -13.78
CA THR A 69 -1.58 -1.98 -13.43
C THR A 69 -0.66 -2.90 -12.63
N ALA A 70 0.58 -3.05 -13.08
CA ALA A 70 1.60 -3.84 -12.39
C ALA A 70 1.87 -3.28 -10.98
N ASN A 71 1.99 -1.95 -10.84
CA ASN A 71 2.18 -1.30 -9.55
C ASN A 71 0.99 -1.56 -8.60
N LEU A 72 -0.25 -1.45 -9.08
CA LEU A 72 -1.44 -1.77 -8.29
C LEU A 72 -1.46 -3.23 -7.83
N GLU A 73 -1.04 -4.16 -8.68
CA GLU A 73 -0.96 -5.58 -8.33
C GLU A 73 0.13 -5.85 -7.29
N ILE A 74 1.30 -5.21 -7.42
CA ILE A 74 2.38 -5.28 -6.43
C ILE A 74 1.88 -4.75 -5.07
N TYR A 75 1.19 -3.59 -5.04
CA TYR A 75 0.64 -3.06 -3.79
C TYR A 75 -0.36 -4.01 -3.14
N ARG A 76 -1.27 -4.59 -3.92
CA ARG A 76 -2.24 -5.58 -3.42
C ARG A 76 -1.54 -6.82 -2.87
N SER A 77 -0.53 -7.33 -3.57
CA SER A 77 0.25 -8.50 -3.15
C SER A 77 0.96 -8.26 -1.82
N VAL A 78 1.60 -7.10 -1.65
CA VAL A 78 2.28 -6.73 -0.39
C VAL A 78 1.28 -6.59 0.77
N ILE A 79 0.13 -5.93 0.56
CA ILE A 79 -0.91 -5.80 1.58
C ILE A 79 -1.44 -7.16 2.00
N LEU A 80 -1.73 -8.04 1.03
CA LEU A 80 -2.24 -9.38 1.30
C LEU A 80 -1.21 -10.22 2.07
N SER A 81 0.06 -10.16 1.69
CA SER A 81 1.15 -10.83 2.39
C SER A 81 1.25 -10.35 3.84
N GLY A 82 1.19 -9.04 4.07
CA GLY A 82 1.19 -8.45 5.42
C GLY A 82 -0.01 -8.90 6.26
N GLN A 83 -1.22 -8.90 5.69
CA GLN A 83 -2.41 -9.40 6.39
C GLN A 83 -2.30 -10.88 6.75
N ASN A 84 -1.75 -11.70 5.84
CA ASN A 84 -1.53 -13.11 6.11
C ASN A 84 -0.50 -13.32 7.21
N ALA A 85 0.60 -12.55 7.23
CA ALA A 85 1.58 -12.60 8.30
C ALA A 85 0.97 -12.23 9.67
N ILE A 86 0.13 -11.18 9.74
CA ILE A 86 -0.60 -10.80 10.96
C ILE A 86 -1.54 -11.94 11.41
N ARG A 87 -2.34 -12.50 10.50
CA ARG A 87 -3.27 -13.61 10.81
C ARG A 87 -2.52 -14.85 11.30
N SER A 88 -1.44 -15.24 10.63
CA SER A 88 -0.61 -16.37 11.04
C SER A 88 0.02 -16.14 12.42
N SER A 89 0.52 -14.93 12.69
CA SER A 89 1.09 -14.58 14.00
C SER A 89 0.03 -14.58 15.11
N PHE A 90 -1.17 -14.08 14.81
CA PHE A 90 -2.30 -14.12 15.74
C PHE A 90 -2.69 -15.56 16.06
N LEU A 91 -2.80 -16.42 15.04
CA LEU A 91 -3.16 -17.83 15.23
C LEU A 91 -2.09 -18.60 16.01
N LEU A 92 -0.81 -18.36 15.71
CA LEU A 92 0.31 -18.98 16.40
C LEU A 92 0.29 -18.65 17.91
N ASN A 93 0.21 -17.36 18.24
CA ASN A 93 0.24 -16.91 19.63
C ASN A 93 -1.08 -17.21 20.36
N GLY A 94 -2.21 -17.04 19.69
CA GLY A 94 -3.53 -17.34 20.23
C GLY A 94 -3.72 -18.82 20.49
N GLY A 95 -3.31 -19.68 19.55
CA GLY A 95 -3.34 -21.12 19.70
C GLY A 95 -2.49 -21.60 20.88
N ALA A 96 -1.27 -21.08 21.02
CA ALA A 96 -0.42 -21.37 22.17
C ALA A 96 -1.02 -20.88 23.50
N SER A 97 -1.59 -19.66 23.52
CA SER A 97 -2.28 -19.11 24.71
C SER A 97 -3.43 -20.02 25.15
N VAL A 98 -4.29 -20.42 24.23
CA VAL A 98 -5.43 -21.30 24.51
C VAL A 98 -4.98 -22.68 24.97
N ALA A 99 -3.94 -23.25 24.35
CA ALA A 99 -3.40 -24.55 24.74
C ALA A 99 -2.84 -24.53 26.18
N ILE A 100 -2.06 -23.52 26.54
CA ILE A 100 -1.52 -23.36 27.90
C ILE A 100 -2.64 -23.05 28.90
N LEU A 101 -3.61 -22.21 28.55
CA LEU A 101 -4.76 -21.92 29.42
C LEU A 101 -5.60 -23.17 29.68
N ALA A 102 -5.84 -24.01 28.66
CA ALA A 102 -6.53 -25.29 28.80
C ALA A 102 -5.75 -26.24 29.73
N PHE A 103 -4.44 -26.33 29.57
CA PHE A 103 -3.58 -27.14 30.43
C PHE A 103 -3.60 -26.65 31.88
N ILE A 104 -3.54 -25.34 32.11
CA ILE A 104 -3.69 -24.72 33.42
C ILE A 104 -5.07 -25.05 34.02
N GLY A 105 -6.15 -24.98 33.22
CA GLY A 105 -7.49 -25.35 33.67
C GLY A 105 -7.59 -26.80 34.13
N HIS A 106 -6.95 -27.72 33.40
CA HIS A 106 -6.84 -29.11 33.80
C HIS A 106 -6.02 -29.28 35.11
N LEU A 107 -4.91 -28.55 35.26
CA LEU A 107 -4.12 -28.53 36.49
C LEU A 107 -4.91 -27.98 37.68
N ALA A 108 -5.71 -26.95 37.49
CA ALA A 108 -6.52 -26.37 38.56
C ALA A 108 -7.51 -27.38 39.16
N ALA A 109 -8.03 -28.29 38.34
CA ALA A 109 -8.93 -29.34 38.79
C ALA A 109 -8.23 -30.50 39.50
N ASN A 110 -7.01 -30.87 39.07
CA ASN A 110 -6.34 -32.10 39.54
C ASN A 110 -5.16 -31.86 40.48
N MET A 111 -4.43 -30.75 40.32
CA MET A 111 -3.20 -30.41 41.05
C MET A 111 -3.09 -28.88 41.23
N PRO A 112 -4.02 -28.23 41.98
CA PRO A 112 -4.10 -26.77 42.07
C PRO A 112 -2.81 -26.10 42.56
N GLN A 113 -2.04 -26.77 43.41
CA GLN A 113 -0.74 -26.32 43.92
C GLN A 113 0.33 -26.14 42.82
N LYS A 114 0.17 -26.79 41.66
CA LYS A 114 1.11 -26.72 40.53
C LYS A 114 0.73 -25.64 39.50
N VAL A 115 -0.46 -25.05 39.61
CA VAL A 115 -0.94 -24.00 38.70
C VAL A 115 0.04 -22.81 38.56
N PRO A 116 0.61 -22.25 39.65
CA PRO A 116 1.49 -21.09 39.55
C PRO A 116 2.72 -21.30 38.64
N ILE A 117 3.19 -22.55 38.49
CA ILE A 117 4.36 -22.90 37.68
C ILE A 117 4.12 -22.56 36.20
N PHE A 118 2.88 -22.72 35.72
CA PHE A 118 2.52 -22.47 34.32
C PHE A 118 1.85 -21.10 34.09
N SER A 119 1.31 -20.47 35.14
CA SER A 119 0.69 -19.14 35.04
C SER A 119 1.65 -18.07 34.50
N GLU A 120 2.92 -18.09 34.91
CA GLU A 120 3.93 -17.15 34.38
C GLU A 120 4.24 -17.40 32.91
N ALA A 121 4.14 -18.64 32.45
CA ALA A 121 4.39 -19.01 31.06
C ALA A 121 3.27 -18.58 30.11
N LEU A 122 2.06 -18.31 30.63
CA LEU A 122 0.93 -17.81 29.83
C LEU A 122 1.09 -16.33 29.44
N ILE A 123 1.74 -15.52 30.30
CA ILE A 123 1.83 -14.06 30.14
C ILE A 123 2.45 -13.65 28.79
N PRO A 124 3.60 -14.20 28.34
CA PRO A 124 4.20 -13.81 27.06
C PRO A 124 3.29 -14.06 25.87
N PHE A 125 2.51 -15.15 25.87
CA PHE A 125 1.60 -15.46 24.77
C PHE A 125 0.42 -14.50 24.72
N VAL A 126 -0.19 -14.18 25.86
CA VAL A 126 -1.30 -13.22 25.93
C VAL A 126 -0.83 -11.82 25.51
N LEU A 127 0.34 -11.39 25.99
CA LEU A 127 0.93 -10.11 25.59
C LEU A 127 1.24 -10.09 24.09
N SER A 128 1.72 -11.21 23.54
CA SER A 128 1.97 -11.34 22.11
C SER A 128 0.69 -11.21 21.28
N VAL A 129 -0.41 -11.86 21.70
CA VAL A 129 -1.73 -11.72 21.04
C VAL A 129 -2.20 -10.25 21.06
N LEU A 130 -2.02 -9.56 22.18
CA LEU A 130 -2.34 -8.13 22.29
C LEU A 130 -1.49 -7.30 21.32
N MET A 131 -0.18 -7.55 21.26
CA MET A 131 0.74 -6.84 20.36
C MET A 131 0.41 -7.07 18.87
N VAL A 132 0.06 -8.30 18.46
CA VAL A 132 -0.41 -8.58 17.09
C VAL A 132 -1.71 -7.80 16.80
N SER A 133 -2.64 -7.75 17.75
CA SER A 133 -3.92 -7.04 17.60
C SER A 133 -3.71 -5.54 17.45
N VAL A 134 -2.82 -4.96 18.27
CA VAL A 134 -2.44 -3.53 18.17
C VAL A 134 -1.73 -3.25 16.85
N THR A 135 -0.86 -4.15 16.38
CA THR A 135 -0.20 -4.03 15.07
C THR A 135 -1.22 -3.91 13.93
N SER A 136 -2.28 -4.73 13.96
CA SER A 136 -3.39 -4.65 13.00
C SER A 136 -4.09 -3.29 13.05
N GLY A 137 -4.43 -2.81 14.26
CA GLY A 137 -5.06 -1.50 14.45
C GLY A 137 -4.19 -0.31 13.99
N LEU A 138 -2.90 -0.33 14.31
CA LEU A 138 -1.94 0.68 13.87
C LEU A 138 -1.76 0.68 12.35
N THR A 139 -1.77 -0.50 11.72
CA THR A 139 -1.71 -0.64 10.26
C THR A 139 -2.94 -0.01 9.61
N TYR A 140 -4.13 -0.27 10.15
CA TYR A 140 -5.37 0.37 9.69
C TYR A 140 -5.31 1.89 9.81
N LEU A 141 -4.92 2.40 10.99
CA LEU A 141 -4.81 3.84 11.23
C LEU A 141 -3.75 4.51 10.34
N SER A 142 -2.62 3.84 10.11
CA SER A 142 -1.59 4.31 9.18
C SER A 142 -2.12 4.42 7.75
N GLN A 143 -2.95 3.48 7.29
CA GLN A 143 -3.53 3.53 5.95
C GLN A 143 -4.54 4.66 5.82
N TYR A 144 -5.36 4.89 6.86
CA TYR A 144 -6.29 6.01 6.91
C TYR A 144 -5.56 7.36 6.79
N LEU A 145 -4.50 7.56 7.59
CA LEU A 145 -3.73 8.81 7.60
C LEU A 145 -2.79 8.99 6.41
N TYR A 146 -2.48 7.91 5.67
CA TYR A 146 -1.69 7.99 4.44
C TYR A 146 -2.37 8.89 3.40
N ASN A 147 -3.69 8.77 3.27
CA ASN A 147 -4.47 9.57 2.33
C ASN A 147 -4.50 11.07 2.69
N GLU A 148 -4.35 11.40 3.98
CA GLU A 148 -4.31 12.77 4.48
C GLU A 148 -2.92 13.43 4.37
N GLY A 149 -1.88 12.69 3.92
CA GLY A 149 -0.54 13.23 3.70
C GLY A 149 0.23 13.64 4.97
N THR A 150 -0.24 13.25 6.15
CA THR A 150 0.39 13.63 7.43
C THR A 150 1.69 12.87 7.68
N LYS A 151 2.70 13.44 8.36
CA LYS A 151 3.91 12.67 8.71
C LYS A 151 3.64 11.55 9.73
N VAL A 152 2.48 11.57 10.38
CA VAL A 152 2.07 10.64 11.44
C VAL A 152 1.93 9.21 10.92
N TYR A 153 1.49 9.00 9.67
CA TYR A 153 1.36 7.63 9.12
C TYR A 153 2.72 6.90 9.12
N LYS A 154 3.83 7.60 8.82
CA LYS A 154 5.17 6.98 8.79
C LYS A 154 5.56 6.49 10.18
N LEU A 155 5.30 7.29 11.21
CA LEU A 155 5.57 6.92 12.59
C LEU A 155 4.72 5.71 13.01
N LEU A 156 3.41 5.73 12.75
CA LEU A 156 2.51 4.62 13.08
C LEU A 156 2.92 3.32 12.36
N ASN A 157 3.34 3.41 11.11
CA ASN A 157 3.79 2.25 10.35
C ASN A 157 5.07 1.66 10.95
N TRP A 158 6.06 2.49 11.32
CA TRP A 158 7.25 2.01 12.02
C TRP A 158 6.95 1.37 13.38
N VAL A 159 6.03 1.96 14.15
CA VAL A 159 5.59 1.36 15.43
C VAL A 159 4.88 0.02 15.19
N ALA A 160 4.03 -0.07 14.17
CA ALA A 160 3.37 -1.31 13.79
C ALA A 160 4.38 -2.40 13.41
N VAL A 161 5.41 -2.06 12.63
CA VAL A 161 6.49 -2.98 12.27
C VAL A 161 7.24 -3.48 13.52
N LEU A 162 7.59 -2.58 14.43
CA LEU A 162 8.26 -2.93 15.69
C LEU A 162 7.41 -3.91 16.52
N PHE A 163 6.12 -3.60 16.69
CA PHE A 163 5.20 -4.47 17.43
C PHE A 163 5.01 -5.81 16.74
N GLY A 164 4.86 -5.82 15.41
CA GLY A 164 4.77 -7.03 14.61
C GLY A 164 5.95 -7.97 14.85
N PHE A 165 7.18 -7.47 14.79
CA PHE A 165 8.37 -8.28 15.07
C PHE A 165 8.49 -8.70 16.53
N SER A 166 8.10 -7.85 17.48
CA SER A 166 8.19 -8.16 18.92
C SER A 166 7.35 -9.39 19.30
N THR A 167 6.29 -9.69 18.55
CA THR A 167 5.40 -10.83 18.82
C THR A 167 6.10 -12.17 18.68
N TYR A 168 7.03 -12.31 17.73
CA TYR A 168 7.85 -13.51 17.59
C TYR A 168 8.84 -13.66 18.74
N GLY A 169 9.40 -12.55 19.23
CA GLY A 169 10.25 -12.55 20.43
C GLY A 169 9.49 -13.01 21.68
N LEU A 170 8.28 -12.49 21.89
CA LEU A 170 7.41 -12.90 22.98
C LEU A 170 6.98 -14.38 22.85
N PHE A 171 6.71 -14.85 21.63
CA PHE A 171 6.39 -16.25 21.38
C PHE A 171 7.55 -17.17 21.79
N LEU A 172 8.77 -16.88 21.33
CA LEU A 172 9.96 -17.68 21.68
C LEU A 172 10.22 -17.67 23.18
N TRP A 173 10.06 -16.51 23.83
CA TRP A 173 10.19 -16.41 25.27
C TRP A 173 9.12 -17.23 26.01
N GLY A 174 7.87 -17.17 25.57
CA GLY A 174 6.78 -18.01 26.09
C GLY A 174 7.09 -19.49 25.98
N MET A 175 7.57 -19.94 24.81
CA MET A 175 7.97 -21.33 24.58
C MET A 175 9.10 -21.77 25.53
N PHE A 176 10.11 -20.91 25.75
CA PHE A 176 11.18 -21.19 26.71
C PHE A 176 10.65 -21.31 28.15
N ARG A 177 9.74 -20.42 28.56
CA ARG A 177 9.09 -20.49 29.88
C ARG A 177 8.29 -21.77 30.06
N VAL A 178 7.52 -22.18 29.04
CA VAL A 178 6.78 -23.44 29.04
C VAL A 178 7.74 -24.63 29.19
N TYR A 179 8.84 -24.63 28.46
CA TYR A 179 9.86 -25.69 28.56
C TYR A 179 10.44 -25.80 29.98
N CYS A 180 10.87 -24.67 30.58
CA CYS A 180 11.36 -24.66 31.96
C CYS A 180 10.28 -25.08 32.97
N ALA A 181 9.03 -24.67 32.76
CA ALA A 181 7.91 -25.08 33.61
C ALA A 181 7.72 -26.59 33.58
N PHE A 182 7.81 -27.24 32.41
CA PHE A 182 7.76 -28.70 32.31
C PHE A 182 8.95 -29.40 32.95
N GLN A 183 10.16 -28.85 32.86
CA GLN A 183 11.33 -29.43 33.53
C GLN A 183 11.21 -29.38 35.06
N ASN A 184 10.65 -28.30 35.60
CA ASN A 184 10.41 -28.13 37.04
C ASN A 184 9.12 -28.80 37.52
N PHE A 185 8.34 -29.38 36.60
CA PHE A 185 7.07 -30.01 36.90
C PHE A 185 7.23 -31.44 37.44
N ILE A 186 8.25 -32.16 36.94
CA ILE A 186 8.70 -33.50 37.38
C ILE A 186 9.22 -33.40 38.81
#